data_AF-A0A5K7TU73-F1
#
_entry.id   AF-A0A5K7TU73-F1
#
_cell.length_a   1.000
_cell.length_b   1.000
_cell.length_c   1.000
_cell.angle_alpha   90.00
_cell.angle_beta   90.00
_cell.angle_gamma   90.00
#
_symmetry.space_group_name_H-M   'P 1'
#
loop_
_entity.id
_entity.type
_entity.pdbx_description
1 polymer ?
#
loop_
_entity_poly.entity_id
_entity_poly.type
_entity_poly.pdbx_seq_one_letter_code
_entity_poly.pdbx_strand_id
1 'polypeptide(L)' 'MAEAKYFCRKCWYCYDETFERIGQEEFASSAFADLPEDWLCPDCGAKKTEFYVIEEEFR' A
#
# COMPACT_ATOMS: atom_id res chain seq x y z
N MET A 1 -1.77 -5.04 15.84
CA MET A 1 -0.83 -4.84 14.73
C MET A 1 -1.53 -3.91 13.77
N ALA A 2 -0.99 -2.74 13.50
CA ALA A 2 -1.67 -1.73 12.69
C ALA A 2 -1.53 -2.11 11.22
N GLU A 3 -2.54 -2.76 10.63
CA GLU A 3 -2.65 -2.98 9.19
C GLU A 3 -2.94 -1.63 8.52
N ALA A 4 -1.91 -0.99 7.99
CA ALA A 4 -2.07 0.22 7.19
C ALA A 4 -2.11 -0.18 5.71
N LYS A 5 -3.31 -0.01 5.12
CA LYS A 5 -3.60 -0.36 3.73
C LYS A 5 -3.80 0.91 2.93
N TYR A 6 -3.28 0.98 1.71
CA TYR A 6 -3.40 2.14 0.84
C TYR A 6 -4.22 1.78 -0.39
N PHE A 7 -5.30 2.51 -0.62
CA PHE A 7 -6.18 2.27 -1.76
C PHE A 7 -6.03 3.35 -2.82
N CYS A 8 -5.76 2.93 -4.04
CA CYS A 8 -5.73 3.82 -5.19
C CYS A 8 -7.15 4.33 -5.51
N ARG A 9 -7.35 5.65 -5.57
CA ARG A 9 -8.64 6.25 -5.97
C ARG A 9 -9.12 5.85 -7.37
N LYS A 10 -8.17 5.58 -8.28
CA LYS A 10 -8.46 5.38 -9.71
C LYS A 10 -8.93 3.97 -10.02
N CYS A 11 -8.19 2.96 -9.56
CA CYS A 11 -8.43 1.56 -9.87
C CYS A 11 -8.74 0.69 -8.65
N TRP A 12 -8.79 1.27 -7.45
CA TRP A 12 -9.04 0.53 -6.21
C TRP A 12 -7.96 -0.50 -5.85
N TYR A 13 -6.75 -0.36 -6.42
CA TYR A 13 -5.60 -1.17 -6.03
C TYR A 13 -5.27 -0.98 -4.55
N CYS A 14 -5.15 -2.07 -3.81
CA CYS A 14 -4.78 -2.11 -2.39
C CYS A 14 -3.29 -2.42 -2.24
N TYR A 15 -2.56 -1.53 -1.58
CA TYR A 15 -1.19 -1.75 -1.12
C TYR A 15 -1.20 -2.02 0.38
N ASP A 16 -0.66 -3.14 0.82
CA ASP A 16 -0.62 -3.53 2.24
C ASP A 16 0.82 -3.38 2.76
N GLU A 17 1.06 -2.48 3.73
CA GLU A 17 2.40 -2.25 4.28
C GLU A 17 2.80 -3.28 5.35
N THR A 18 1.84 -4.08 5.80
CA THR A 18 1.97 -5.04 6.90
C THR A 18 2.09 -6.48 6.43
N PHE A 19 2.16 -6.72 5.12
CA PHE A 19 2.14 -8.06 4.56
C PHE A 19 3.49 -8.76 4.72
N GLU A 20 3.88 -9.07 5.96
CA GLU A 20 4.89 -10.07 6.26
C GLU A 20 4.26 -11.45 6.04
N ARG A 21 4.21 -11.91 4.78
CA ARG A 21 3.68 -13.24 4.48
C ARG A 21 4.63 -14.31 4.99
N ILE A 22 4.30 -14.88 6.15
CA ILE A 22 4.95 -16.07 6.72
C ILE A 22 4.80 -17.23 5.72
N GLY A 23 5.84 -17.49 4.93
CA GLY A 23 6.00 -18.74 4.17
C GLY A 23 6.01 -18.67 2.65
N GLN A 24 5.79 -17.52 2.00
CA GLN A 24 5.99 -17.38 0.54
C GLN A 24 6.50 -15.99 0.20
N GLU A 25 7.75 -15.94 -0.29
CA GLU A 25 8.49 -14.77 -0.75
C GLU A 25 7.65 -13.83 -1.62
N GLU A 26 7.03 -12.80 -1.04
CA GLU A 26 6.70 -11.58 -1.78
C GLU A 26 6.97 -10.37 -0.86
N PHE A 27 8.01 -9.61 -1.24
CA PHE A 27 8.54 -8.44 -0.54
C PHE A 27 7.62 -7.22 -0.71
N ALA A 28 7.14 -6.67 0.39
CA ALA A 28 6.88 -5.23 0.53
C ALA A 28 7.13 -4.80 1.98
N SER A 29 8.40 -4.83 2.40
CA SER A 29 8.85 -4.42 3.75
C SER A 29 9.04 -2.91 3.91
N SER A 30 8.78 -2.13 2.87
CA SER A 30 8.92 -0.67 2.89
C SER A 30 7.57 -0.04 3.16
N ALA A 31 7.48 0.79 4.19
CA ALA A 31 6.29 1.60 4.43
C ALA A 31 5.90 2.34 3.16
N PHE A 32 4.60 2.50 2.87
CA PHE A 32 4.19 3.26 1.70
C PHE A 32 4.79 4.65 1.72
N ALA A 33 5.01 5.27 2.89
CA ALA A 33 5.72 6.54 3.04
C ALA A 33 7.16 6.53 2.49
N ASP A 34 7.86 5.39 2.53
CA ASP A 34 9.25 5.22 2.10
C ASP A 34 9.41 5.04 0.58
N LEU A 35 8.33 4.70 -0.14
CA LEU A 35 8.43 4.57 -1.60
C LEU A 35 8.84 5.92 -2.24
N PRO A 36 9.63 5.91 -3.33
CA PRO A 36 10.04 7.12 -4.02
C PRO A 36 8.84 7.97 -4.46
N GLU A 37 9.05 9.29 -4.60
CA GLU A 37 8.00 10.23 -5.04
C GLU A 37 7.50 9.94 -6.47
N ASP A 38 8.33 9.27 -7.28
CA ASP A 38 8.01 8.81 -8.63
C ASP A 38 7.27 7.47 -8.65
N TRP A 39 6.98 6.88 -7.48
CA TRP A 39 6.21 5.63 -7.44
C TRP A 39 4.79 5.88 -7.95
N LEU A 40 4.38 5.04 -8.89
CA LEU A 40 3.06 5.05 -9.49
C LEU A 40 2.37 3.72 -9.20
N CYS A 41 1.04 3.76 -9.13
CA CYS A 41 0.22 2.58 -9.01
C CYS A 41 0.58 1.59 -10.13
N PRO A 42 0.94 0.34 -9.81
CA PRO A 42 1.31 -0.64 -10.83
C PRO A 42 0.15 -1.01 -11.77
N ASP A 43 -1.09 -0.81 -11.34
CA ASP A 43 -2.28 -1.16 -12.11
C ASP A 43 -2.75 -0.02 -13.05
N CYS A 44 -2.67 1.24 -12.61
CA CYS A 44 -3.23 2.38 -13.35
C CYS A 44 -2.29 3.56 -13.58
N GLY A 45 -1.07 3.54 -13.04
CA GLY A 45 -0.11 4.65 -13.15
C GLY A 45 -0.47 5.90 -12.36
N ALA A 46 -1.42 5.82 -11.41
CA ALA A 46 -1.75 6.94 -10.53
C ALA A 46 -0.61 7.24 -9.54
N LYS A 47 -0.40 8.52 -9.22
CA LYS A 47 0.61 8.94 -8.22
C LYS A 47 0.23 8.47 -6.82
N LYS A 48 1.22 8.32 -5.92
CA LYS A 48 0.99 8.06 -4.48
C LYS A 48 0.01 9.03 -3.83
N THR A 49 -0.04 10.27 -4.28
CA THR A 49 -0.95 11.30 -3.74
C THR A 49 -2.43 10.97 -3.98
N GLU A 50 -2.73 10.10 -4.94
CA GLU A 50 -4.08 9.62 -5.24
C GLU A 50 -4.45 8.36 -4.43
N PHE A 51 -3.59 7.93 -3.49
CA PHE A 51 -3.88 6.83 -2.59
C PHE A 51 -4.43 7.33 -1.26
N TYR A 52 -5.41 6.59 -0.72
CA TYR A 52 -5.96 6.83 0.60
C TYR A 52 -5.42 5.82 1.58
N VAL A 53 -4.94 6.30 2.72
CA VAL A 53 -4.59 5.43 3.84
C VAL A 53 -5.87 4.98 4.52
N ILE A 54 -6.01 3.67 4.65
CA ILE A 54 -7.02 3.01 5.46
C ILE A 54 -6.26 2.39 6.62
N GLU A 55 -6.18 3.15 7.71
CA GLU A 55 -5.77 2.61 9.01
C GLU A 55 -6.99 1.87 9.56
N GLU A 56 -6.96 0.54 9.57
CA GLU A 56 -8.03 -0.24 10.18
C GLU A 56 -7.97 -0.09 11.72
N GLU A 57 -8.53 0.99 12.24
CA GLU A 57 -8.97 1.11 13.63
C GLU A 57 -10.33 0.40 13.82
N PHE A 58 -10.46 -0.85 13.36
CA PHE A 58 -11.65 -1.65 13.69
C PHE A 58 -11.37 -2.44 14.98
N ARG A 59 -11.47 -1.74 16.11
CA ARG A 59 -11.55 -2.33 17.44
C ARG A 59 -12.97 -2.70 17.81
#